data_AF-A0A2V2F2A8-F1
#
_entry.id   AF-A0A2V2F2A8-F1
#
_cell.length_a   1.000
_cell.length_b   1.000
_cell.length_c   1.000
_cell.angle_alpha   90.00
_cell.angle_beta   90.00
_cell.angle_gamma   90.00
#
_symmetry.space_group_name_H-M   'P 1'
#
loop_
_entity.id
_entity.type
_entity.pdbx_description
1 polymer ?
#
loop_
_entity_poly.entity_id
_entity_poly.type
_entity_poly.pdbx_seq_one_letter_code
_entity_poly.pdbx_strand_id
1 'polypeptide(L)'
;MKKKLLVSLLLTAALICACALATGAVGTLADDGIYEISTAEELYAIATGVAANAKTDEGTYVRDCAYRLMNDIDMSGISAQTPIGTAKYAFRGSFDGQNHTISGIELSNSAGNCALFGRVAKNGAVPATIENLIIEGNVTSSGSNVGGLIAQVADSAIVRNCTNWCNVSYTGNVIDTTKKHGTGGIVGRIVAASGTLEIADCTNTGSISGSKGVGGILGRSDVTTGSITVTGCTNRGVVTATISDASGCADVGGIAGFDYGEKNAATRHLFSGCTNFGTVAFAKLEDYDFSSFTKGFGFQGVGGIIGRTQTNGIEVTGCYNGGKVTSDGQDANGTSGDSYAMVIVGKSPAAPKNSNNYYIPGAGAMNSVKAIAVDLTQESTTAAIWQDGNATVRYITRLTVDDAAAVESYGIMIAKVDDNVDAKYAVLTDSFEGTETTYAVDLTGIPEAARDIPIYAWAYVNLAGGVQIVLPITPVTVNGIIG
;
A
#
# COMPACT_ATOMS: atom_id res chain seq x y z
N MET A 1 -67.04 -25.93 -13.57
CA MET A 1 -65.75 -26.55 -13.15
C MET A 1 -64.48 -25.95 -13.77
N LYS A 2 -64.52 -25.09 -14.80
CA LYS A 2 -63.31 -24.57 -15.46
C LYS A 2 -62.65 -23.31 -14.86
N LYS A 3 -63.30 -22.58 -13.94
CA LYS A 3 -62.74 -21.35 -13.34
C LYS A 3 -61.89 -21.55 -12.08
N LYS A 4 -61.97 -22.71 -11.40
CA LYS A 4 -61.17 -23.00 -10.20
C LYS A 4 -59.81 -23.66 -10.50
N LEU A 5 -59.59 -24.17 -11.72
CA LEU A 5 -58.33 -24.79 -12.11
C LEU A 5 -57.26 -23.79 -12.56
N LEU A 6 -57.65 -22.62 -13.11
CA LEU A 6 -56.68 -21.60 -13.54
C LEU A 6 -56.06 -20.82 -12.38
N VAL A 7 -56.82 -20.57 -11.30
CA VAL A 7 -56.30 -19.82 -10.14
C VAL A 7 -55.27 -20.65 -9.35
N SER A 8 -55.42 -21.97 -9.33
CA SER A 8 -54.44 -22.88 -8.71
C SER A 8 -53.16 -23.03 -9.52
N LEU A 9 -53.20 -22.86 -10.85
CA LEU A 9 -52.03 -22.94 -11.74
C LEU A 9 -51.26 -21.62 -11.77
N LEU A 10 -51.96 -20.48 -11.63
CA LEU A 10 -51.35 -19.15 -11.50
C LEU A 10 -50.69 -18.93 -10.13
N LEU A 11 -51.25 -19.49 -9.05
CA LEU A 11 -50.59 -19.46 -7.75
C LEU A 11 -49.38 -20.40 -7.68
N THR A 12 -49.39 -21.56 -8.34
CA THR A 12 -48.20 -22.43 -8.39
C THR A 12 -47.14 -21.93 -9.36
N ALA A 13 -47.50 -21.24 -10.46
CA ALA A 13 -46.53 -20.56 -11.32
C ALA A 13 -45.89 -19.33 -10.65
N ALA A 14 -46.65 -18.57 -9.84
CA ALA A 14 -46.11 -17.47 -9.04
C ALA A 14 -45.25 -17.95 -7.87
N LEU A 15 -45.52 -19.13 -7.31
CA LEU A 15 -44.74 -19.70 -6.21
C LEU A 15 -43.51 -20.51 -6.68
N ILE A 16 -43.49 -20.99 -7.92
CA ILE A 16 -42.28 -21.57 -8.56
C ILE A 16 -41.34 -20.46 -9.06
N CYS A 17 -41.83 -19.24 -9.25
CA CYS A 17 -41.00 -18.07 -9.54
C CYS A 17 -40.33 -17.46 -8.28
N ALA A 18 -40.68 -17.95 -7.08
CA ALA A 18 -40.10 -17.51 -5.80
C ALA A 18 -39.06 -18.50 -5.22
N CYS A 19 -38.62 -19.49 -6.00
CA CYS A 19 -37.55 -20.42 -5.59
C CYS A 19 -36.44 -20.59 -6.66
N ALA A 20 -36.36 -19.66 -7.63
CA ALA A 20 -35.06 -19.33 -8.19
C ALA A 20 -34.37 -18.49 -7.12
N LEU A 21 -33.40 -19.08 -6.42
CA LEU A 21 -32.47 -18.32 -5.58
C LEU A 21 -32.11 -17.05 -6.32
N ALA A 22 -32.25 -15.89 -5.68
CA ALA A 22 -31.73 -14.64 -6.18
C ALA A 22 -30.20 -14.75 -6.26
N THR A 23 -29.71 -15.40 -7.31
CA THR A 23 -28.38 -15.17 -7.85
C THR A 23 -28.46 -13.76 -8.40
N GLY A 24 -28.09 -12.78 -7.57
CA GLY A 24 -27.92 -11.41 -8.01
C GLY A 24 -27.05 -11.42 -9.27
N ALA A 25 -27.44 -10.65 -10.29
CA ALA A 25 -26.63 -10.51 -11.47
C ALA A 25 -25.23 -9.97 -11.06
N VAL A 26 -24.20 -10.33 -11.82
CA VAL A 26 -22.82 -9.84 -11.61
C VAL A 26 -22.65 -8.40 -12.12
N GLY A 27 -23.63 -7.54 -11.84
CA GLY A 27 -23.77 -6.20 -12.41
C GLY A 27 -24.60 -6.14 -13.69
N THR A 28 -24.69 -4.92 -14.24
CA THR A 28 -25.37 -4.63 -15.50
C THR A 28 -24.35 -4.54 -16.63
N LEU A 29 -24.54 -5.27 -17.74
CA LEU A 29 -23.64 -5.18 -18.89
C LEU A 29 -23.90 -3.90 -19.69
N ALA A 30 -22.89 -3.03 -19.79
CA ALA A 30 -22.93 -1.80 -20.60
C ALA A 30 -22.62 -2.08 -22.09
N ASP A 31 -22.94 -1.12 -22.95
CA ASP A 31 -22.75 -1.21 -24.42
C ASP A 31 -21.29 -1.42 -24.85
N ASP A 32 -20.33 -1.05 -24.01
CA ASP A 32 -18.90 -1.26 -24.24
C ASP A 32 -18.37 -2.62 -23.72
N GLY A 33 -19.26 -3.49 -23.25
CA GLY A 33 -18.95 -4.85 -22.83
C GLY A 33 -18.39 -4.98 -21.41
N ILE A 34 -18.48 -3.92 -20.60
CA ILE A 34 -18.04 -3.91 -19.20
C ILE A 34 -19.25 -4.00 -18.28
N TYR A 35 -19.16 -4.80 -17.22
CA TYR A 35 -20.19 -4.92 -16.20
C TYR A 35 -20.08 -3.78 -15.18
N GLU A 36 -21.16 -3.03 -14.99
CA GLU A 36 -21.30 -1.95 -14.02
C GLU A 36 -21.81 -2.48 -12.68
N ILE A 37 -21.11 -2.13 -11.61
CA ILE A 37 -21.38 -2.56 -10.23
C ILE A 37 -21.75 -1.35 -9.40
N SER A 38 -22.96 -1.36 -8.83
CA SER A 38 -23.53 -0.26 -8.05
C SER A 38 -23.89 -0.66 -6.63
N THR A 39 -23.89 -1.95 -6.30
CA THR A 39 -24.36 -2.47 -5.01
C THR A 39 -23.43 -3.53 -4.41
N ALA A 40 -23.54 -3.72 -3.09
CA ALA A 40 -22.79 -4.75 -2.36
C ALA A 40 -23.20 -6.16 -2.79
N GLU A 41 -24.47 -6.36 -3.14
CA GLU A 41 -25.01 -7.64 -3.62
C GLU A 41 -24.43 -8.03 -4.99
N GLU A 42 -24.25 -7.08 -5.90
CA GLU A 42 -23.60 -7.32 -7.20
C GLU A 42 -22.12 -7.67 -7.03
N LEU A 43 -21.40 -6.96 -6.16
CA LEU A 43 -20.01 -7.29 -5.84
C LEU A 43 -19.89 -8.68 -5.20
N TYR A 44 -20.80 -9.01 -4.29
CA TYR A 44 -20.90 -10.34 -3.69
C TYR A 44 -21.26 -11.43 -4.74
N ALA A 45 -22.10 -11.10 -5.72
CA ALA A 45 -22.42 -11.99 -6.84
C ALA A 45 -21.19 -12.28 -7.71
N ILE A 46 -20.29 -11.31 -7.92
CA ILE A 46 -19.00 -11.57 -8.59
C ILE A 46 -18.22 -12.62 -7.80
N ALA A 47 -18.04 -12.42 -6.49
CA ALA A 47 -17.24 -13.30 -5.66
C ALA A 47 -17.75 -14.75 -5.68
N THR A 48 -19.07 -14.93 -5.51
CA THR A 48 -19.73 -16.25 -5.55
C THR A 48 -19.75 -16.85 -6.96
N GLY A 49 -19.97 -16.05 -7.99
CA GLY A 49 -19.92 -16.48 -9.39
C GLY A 49 -18.54 -16.98 -9.82
N VAL A 50 -17.48 -16.31 -9.38
CA VAL A 50 -16.09 -16.78 -9.59
C VAL A 50 -15.87 -18.12 -8.86
N ALA A 51 -16.30 -18.24 -7.61
CA ALA A 51 -16.16 -19.46 -6.82
C ALA A 51 -16.93 -20.66 -7.43
N ALA A 52 -18.09 -20.40 -8.03
CA ALA A 52 -18.90 -21.40 -8.72
C ALA A 52 -18.40 -21.71 -10.15
N ASN A 53 -17.41 -20.98 -10.66
CA ASN A 53 -17.03 -21.00 -12.08
C ASN A 53 -18.25 -20.77 -13.00
N ALA A 54 -19.13 -19.86 -12.58
CA ALA A 54 -20.34 -19.49 -13.30
C ALA A 54 -20.01 -18.73 -14.58
N LYS A 55 -20.99 -18.73 -15.48
CA LYS A 55 -20.99 -17.91 -16.69
C LYS A 55 -22.06 -16.84 -16.58
N THR A 56 -21.80 -15.71 -17.21
CA THR A 56 -22.81 -14.68 -17.47
C THR A 56 -23.80 -15.15 -18.53
N ASP A 57 -24.86 -14.38 -18.76
CA ASP A 57 -25.85 -14.69 -19.81
C ASP A 57 -25.23 -14.67 -21.22
N GLU A 58 -24.17 -13.89 -21.41
CA GLU A 58 -23.34 -13.85 -22.62
C GLU A 58 -22.39 -15.07 -22.75
N GLY A 59 -22.44 -16.02 -21.82
CA GLY A 59 -21.65 -17.26 -21.87
C GLY A 59 -20.17 -17.10 -21.49
N THR A 60 -19.74 -15.91 -21.10
CA THR A 60 -18.40 -15.61 -20.60
C THR A 60 -18.29 -16.00 -19.12
N TYR A 61 -17.16 -16.55 -18.69
CA TYR A 61 -17.00 -16.84 -17.26
C TYR A 61 -16.91 -15.53 -16.46
N VAL A 62 -17.58 -15.49 -15.31
CA VAL A 62 -17.57 -14.32 -14.40
C VAL A 62 -16.14 -13.88 -14.07
N ARG A 63 -15.23 -14.83 -13.86
CA ARG A 63 -13.81 -14.56 -13.57
C ARG A 63 -13.00 -13.94 -14.71
N ASP A 64 -13.53 -13.91 -15.93
CA ASP A 64 -12.87 -13.39 -17.14
C ASP A 64 -13.44 -12.03 -17.57
N CYS A 65 -14.53 -11.56 -16.96
CA CYS A 65 -15.22 -10.34 -17.36
C CYS A 65 -14.48 -9.08 -16.89
N ALA A 66 -14.80 -7.95 -17.54
CA ALA A 66 -14.39 -6.63 -17.12
C ALA A 66 -15.49 -6.01 -16.23
N TYR A 67 -15.09 -5.37 -15.14
CA TYR A 67 -15.99 -4.73 -14.19
C TYR A 67 -15.57 -3.28 -13.95
N ARG A 68 -16.55 -2.39 -13.72
CA ARG A 68 -16.34 -1.06 -13.19
C ARG A 68 -17.28 -0.76 -12.02
N LEU A 69 -16.82 -0.05 -11.01
CA LEU A 69 -17.70 0.51 -9.99
C LEU A 69 -18.38 1.77 -10.52
N MET A 70 -19.65 1.97 -10.15
CA MET A 70 -20.42 3.18 -10.46
C MET A 70 -20.71 4.03 -9.22
N ASN A 71 -20.52 3.46 -8.03
CA ASN A 71 -20.74 4.10 -6.73
C ASN A 71 -19.74 3.53 -5.71
N ASP A 72 -19.61 4.22 -4.58
CA ASP A 72 -19.05 3.62 -3.38
C ASP A 72 -19.94 2.46 -2.90
N ILE A 73 -19.32 1.39 -2.44
CA ILE A 73 -19.98 0.14 -2.05
C ILE A 73 -19.73 -0.14 -0.58
N ASP A 74 -20.79 -0.20 0.24
CA ASP A 74 -20.69 -0.62 1.64
C ASP A 74 -21.01 -2.11 1.79
N MET A 75 -20.00 -2.91 2.14
CA MET A 75 -20.12 -4.35 2.34
C MET A 75 -20.64 -4.76 3.72
N SER A 76 -20.92 -3.81 4.63
CA SER A 76 -21.36 -4.09 6.01
C SER A 76 -22.66 -4.92 6.10
N GLY A 77 -23.52 -4.83 5.08
CA GLY A 77 -24.75 -5.63 4.96
C GLY A 77 -24.54 -7.09 4.51
N ILE A 78 -23.35 -7.44 4.01
CA ILE A 78 -23.04 -8.78 3.51
C ILE A 78 -22.49 -9.65 4.65
N SER A 79 -23.31 -10.51 5.24
CA SER A 79 -22.93 -11.31 6.42
C SER A 79 -21.90 -12.40 6.16
N ALA A 80 -21.73 -12.82 4.91
CA ALA A 80 -20.87 -13.94 4.51
C ALA A 80 -19.88 -13.50 3.42
N GLN A 81 -19.18 -12.39 3.65
CA GLN A 81 -18.19 -11.88 2.72
C GLN A 81 -17.18 -12.98 2.33
N THR A 82 -16.88 -13.07 1.05
CA THR A 82 -15.95 -14.06 0.50
C THR A 82 -15.03 -13.40 -0.51
N PRO A 83 -13.75 -13.77 -0.57
CA PRO A 83 -12.82 -13.22 -1.55
C PRO A 83 -13.25 -13.47 -3.00
N ILE A 84 -12.98 -12.51 -3.88
CA ILE A 84 -13.07 -12.68 -5.32
C ILE A 84 -11.87 -13.50 -5.80
N GLY A 85 -12.13 -14.68 -6.33
CA GLY A 85 -11.07 -15.60 -6.75
C GLY A 85 -10.69 -16.59 -5.66
N THR A 86 -10.65 -17.86 -6.03
CA THR A 86 -10.35 -19.00 -5.16
C THR A 86 -9.08 -19.72 -5.63
N ALA A 87 -8.58 -20.64 -4.80
CA ALA A 87 -7.48 -21.53 -5.19
C ALA A 87 -7.80 -22.31 -6.48
N LYS A 88 -9.06 -22.71 -6.70
CA LYS A 88 -9.47 -23.45 -7.91
C LYS A 88 -9.74 -22.53 -9.10
N TYR A 89 -10.36 -21.38 -8.85
CA TYR A 89 -10.81 -20.45 -9.87
C TYR A 89 -10.36 -19.03 -9.51
N ALA A 90 -9.18 -18.64 -10.02
CA ALA A 90 -8.68 -17.28 -9.85
C ALA A 90 -9.47 -16.27 -10.69
N PHE A 91 -9.49 -15.01 -10.25
CA PHE A 91 -9.92 -13.87 -11.06
C PHE A 91 -8.88 -13.57 -12.15
N ARG A 92 -9.34 -13.25 -13.35
CA ARG A 92 -8.51 -13.08 -14.56
C ARG A 92 -8.96 -11.90 -15.44
N GLY A 93 -10.03 -11.23 -15.02
CA GLY A 93 -10.63 -10.11 -15.70
C GLY A 93 -9.92 -8.79 -15.44
N SER A 94 -10.66 -7.69 -15.62
CA SER A 94 -10.28 -6.35 -15.19
C SER A 94 -11.30 -5.81 -14.19
N PHE A 95 -10.83 -5.01 -13.24
CA PHE A 95 -11.68 -4.36 -12.25
C PHE A 95 -11.23 -2.90 -12.08
N ASP A 96 -12.03 -1.97 -12.56
CA ASP A 96 -11.80 -0.53 -12.44
C ASP A 96 -12.70 0.05 -11.35
N GLY A 97 -12.11 0.51 -10.25
CA GLY A 97 -12.88 1.13 -9.17
C GLY A 97 -13.37 2.53 -9.50
N GLN A 98 -12.91 3.18 -10.58
CA GLN A 98 -13.25 4.57 -10.93
C GLN A 98 -13.07 5.57 -9.77
N ASN A 99 -12.10 5.30 -8.89
CA ASN A 99 -11.82 5.98 -7.63
C ASN A 99 -12.91 5.87 -6.55
N HIS A 100 -13.86 4.95 -6.72
CA HIS A 100 -14.83 4.60 -5.68
C HIS A 100 -14.20 3.76 -4.56
N THR A 101 -14.87 3.79 -3.42
CA THR A 101 -14.49 3.06 -2.21
C THR A 101 -15.35 1.82 -2.02
N ILE A 102 -14.73 0.68 -1.70
CA ILE A 102 -15.41 -0.49 -1.12
C ILE A 102 -15.11 -0.49 0.39
N SER A 103 -16.10 -0.12 1.20
CA SER A 103 -16.01 -0.02 2.65
C SER A 103 -16.69 -1.21 3.35
N GLY A 104 -16.55 -1.29 4.67
CA GLY A 104 -17.19 -2.34 5.48
C GLY A 104 -16.64 -3.74 5.20
N ILE A 105 -15.41 -3.85 4.68
CA ILE A 105 -14.75 -5.13 4.42
C ILE A 105 -14.43 -5.81 5.77
N GLU A 106 -14.94 -7.02 5.98
CA GLU A 106 -14.66 -7.84 7.16
C GLU A 106 -14.37 -9.26 6.68
N LEU A 107 -13.17 -9.46 6.13
CA LEU A 107 -12.74 -10.71 5.54
C LEU A 107 -11.83 -11.48 6.50
N SER A 108 -12.22 -12.70 6.83
CA SER A 108 -11.40 -13.62 7.62
C SER A 108 -11.31 -15.00 6.98
N ASN A 109 -10.11 -15.59 6.92
CA ASN A 109 -9.92 -16.94 6.40
C ASN A 109 -8.94 -17.75 7.27
N SER A 110 -9.42 -18.83 7.87
CA SER A 110 -8.59 -19.66 8.75
C SER A 110 -7.73 -20.68 8.02
N ALA A 111 -8.00 -20.95 6.73
CA ALA A 111 -7.41 -22.06 5.99
C ALA A 111 -6.62 -21.64 4.75
N GLY A 112 -6.81 -20.41 4.25
CA GLY A 112 -6.22 -20.01 2.97
C GLY A 112 -5.98 -18.51 2.81
N ASN A 113 -5.86 -18.11 1.56
CA ASN A 113 -5.65 -16.73 1.15
C ASN A 113 -6.83 -15.83 1.58
N CYS A 114 -6.54 -14.60 1.99
CA CYS A 114 -7.57 -13.62 2.36
C CYS A 114 -7.20 -12.21 1.89
N ALA A 115 -8.09 -11.59 1.12
CA ALA A 115 -8.09 -10.24 0.60
C ALA A 115 -9.41 -10.02 -0.15
N LEU A 116 -9.72 -8.79 -0.58
CA LEU A 116 -10.85 -8.56 -1.49
C LEU A 116 -10.74 -9.47 -2.74
N PHE A 117 -9.55 -9.59 -3.31
CA PHE A 117 -9.20 -10.56 -4.36
C PHE A 117 -8.33 -11.69 -3.79
N GLY A 118 -8.96 -12.83 -3.46
CA GLY A 118 -8.29 -13.97 -2.83
C GLY A 118 -7.26 -14.67 -3.73
N ARG A 119 -7.48 -14.67 -5.05
CA ARG A 119 -6.49 -15.15 -6.02
C ARG A 119 -6.70 -14.53 -7.40
N VAL A 120 -5.63 -13.99 -7.96
CA VAL A 120 -5.58 -13.42 -9.31
C VAL A 120 -4.59 -14.22 -10.16
N ALA A 121 -4.96 -14.59 -11.39
CA ALA A 121 -4.07 -15.32 -12.29
C ALA A 121 -4.47 -15.18 -13.75
N LYS A 122 -3.75 -14.39 -14.53
CA LYS A 122 -3.89 -14.39 -15.99
C LYS A 122 -2.58 -14.81 -16.63
N ASN A 123 -2.63 -15.91 -17.37
CA ASN A 123 -1.47 -16.52 -18.01
C ASN A 123 -1.25 -15.91 -19.40
N GLY A 124 0.01 -15.84 -19.82
CA GLY A 124 0.40 -15.48 -21.18
C GLY A 124 0.68 -13.99 -21.33
N ALA A 125 0.38 -13.42 -22.50
CA ALA A 125 0.75 -12.05 -22.84
C ALA A 125 -0.12 -10.96 -22.18
N VAL A 126 -1.22 -11.34 -21.52
CA VAL A 126 -2.16 -10.37 -20.94
C VAL A 126 -2.26 -10.64 -19.43
N PRO A 127 -1.96 -9.65 -18.56
CA PRO A 127 -2.16 -9.73 -17.12
C PRO A 127 -3.61 -9.39 -16.74
N ALA A 128 -4.05 -9.82 -15.54
CA ALA A 128 -5.28 -9.30 -14.94
C ALA A 128 -5.04 -7.88 -14.42
N THR A 129 -6.04 -7.01 -14.46
CA THR A 129 -5.90 -5.60 -14.07
C THR A 129 -6.85 -5.26 -12.94
N ILE A 130 -6.35 -4.62 -11.88
CA ILE A 130 -7.16 -4.03 -10.81
C ILE A 130 -6.67 -2.60 -10.61
N GLU A 131 -7.52 -1.61 -10.78
CA GLU A 131 -7.10 -0.20 -10.76
C GLU A 131 -8.14 0.76 -10.20
N ASN A 132 -7.68 1.96 -9.82
CA ASN A 132 -8.50 3.09 -9.37
C ASN A 132 -9.46 2.73 -8.24
N LEU A 133 -9.00 2.02 -7.21
CA LEU A 133 -9.88 1.46 -6.18
C LEU A 133 -9.39 1.80 -4.77
N ILE A 134 -10.32 2.22 -3.92
CA ILE A 134 -10.09 2.39 -2.48
C ILE A 134 -10.79 1.24 -1.73
N ILE A 135 -10.11 0.64 -0.76
CA ILE A 135 -10.69 -0.40 0.10
C ILE A 135 -10.54 -0.01 1.58
N GLU A 136 -11.58 -0.28 2.38
CA GLU A 136 -11.61 0.05 3.81
C GLU A 136 -12.23 -1.08 4.64
N GLY A 137 -11.61 -1.40 5.77
CA GLY A 137 -12.08 -2.42 6.71
C GLY A 137 -10.97 -3.24 7.37
N ASN A 138 -11.19 -4.53 7.53
CA ASN A 138 -10.23 -5.46 8.13
C ASN A 138 -10.11 -6.75 7.30
N VAL A 139 -8.88 -7.18 7.06
CA VAL A 139 -8.57 -8.45 6.39
C VAL A 139 -7.64 -9.27 7.26
N THR A 140 -8.09 -10.47 7.65
CA THR A 140 -7.31 -11.37 8.51
C THR A 140 -7.21 -12.77 7.90
N SER A 141 -6.05 -13.42 8.03
CA SER A 141 -5.94 -14.85 7.79
C SER A 141 -4.99 -15.53 8.75
N SER A 142 -5.31 -16.77 9.12
CA SER A 142 -4.43 -17.65 9.88
C SER A 142 -3.88 -18.81 9.04
N GLY A 143 -4.25 -18.86 7.76
CA GLY A 143 -3.98 -20.02 6.90
C GLY A 143 -2.87 -19.82 5.87
N SER A 144 -2.81 -18.65 5.23
CA SER A 144 -1.86 -18.38 4.15
C SER A 144 -1.68 -16.88 3.87
N ASN A 145 -1.51 -16.50 2.60
CA ASN A 145 -1.21 -15.13 2.19
C ASN A 145 -2.36 -14.17 2.53
N VAL A 146 -1.99 -12.95 2.92
CA VAL A 146 -2.95 -11.90 3.26
C VAL A 146 -2.59 -10.65 2.48
N GLY A 147 -3.58 -10.09 1.79
CA GLY A 147 -3.46 -8.80 1.13
C GLY A 147 -4.60 -7.91 1.60
N GLY A 148 -4.44 -6.58 1.60
CA GLY A 148 -5.61 -5.72 1.61
C GLY A 148 -6.41 -5.96 0.33
N LEU A 149 -5.77 -5.75 -0.82
CA LEU A 149 -6.42 -5.88 -2.13
C LEU A 149 -6.30 -7.28 -2.73
N ILE A 150 -5.09 -7.82 -2.87
CA ILE A 150 -4.84 -9.14 -3.49
C ILE A 150 -4.07 -10.04 -2.54
N ALA A 151 -4.61 -11.21 -2.21
CA ALA A 151 -3.89 -12.15 -1.34
C ALA A 151 -2.78 -12.89 -2.11
N GLN A 152 -3.09 -13.35 -3.32
CA GLN A 152 -2.14 -14.06 -4.17
C GLN A 152 -2.29 -13.73 -5.65
N VAL A 153 -1.18 -13.36 -6.29
CA VAL A 153 -1.01 -13.39 -7.75
C VAL A 153 -0.31 -14.70 -8.12
N ALA A 154 -0.91 -15.51 -9.00
CA ALA A 154 -0.37 -16.83 -9.35
C ALA A 154 0.22 -16.93 -10.76
N ASP A 155 0.20 -15.85 -11.52
CA ASP A 155 0.97 -15.71 -12.76
C ASP A 155 1.29 -14.24 -13.01
N SER A 156 0.39 -13.50 -13.66
CA SER A 156 0.61 -12.08 -13.98
C SER A 156 -0.55 -11.18 -13.56
N ALA A 157 -0.22 -9.97 -13.07
CA ALA A 157 -1.20 -8.94 -12.70
C ALA A 157 -0.62 -7.52 -12.81
N ILE A 158 -1.51 -6.56 -13.04
CA ILE A 158 -1.28 -5.12 -12.99
C ILE A 158 -2.19 -4.55 -11.91
N VAL A 159 -1.62 -3.76 -11.01
CA VAL A 159 -2.34 -3.06 -9.95
C VAL A 159 -1.95 -1.58 -10.00
N ARG A 160 -2.91 -0.67 -10.20
CA ARG A 160 -2.60 0.77 -10.34
C ARG A 160 -3.55 1.67 -9.57
N ASN A 161 -3.04 2.76 -9.00
CA ASN A 161 -3.86 3.79 -8.38
C ASN A 161 -4.86 3.20 -7.37
N CYS A 162 -4.40 2.27 -6.53
CA CYS A 162 -5.22 1.63 -5.51
C CYS A 162 -4.80 2.06 -4.11
N THR A 163 -5.76 2.29 -3.24
CA THR A 163 -5.52 2.68 -1.84
C THR A 163 -6.08 1.65 -0.87
N ASN A 164 -5.23 1.12 0.00
CA ASN A 164 -5.63 0.27 1.11
C ASN A 164 -5.74 1.07 2.41
N TRP A 165 -6.98 1.21 2.90
CA TRP A 165 -7.31 1.66 4.26
C TRP A 165 -7.65 0.49 5.19
N CYS A 166 -7.59 -0.76 4.72
CA CYS A 166 -7.84 -1.91 5.57
C CYS A 166 -6.64 -2.22 6.49
N ASN A 167 -6.92 -2.62 7.73
CA ASN A 167 -5.91 -3.32 8.53
C ASN A 167 -5.73 -4.75 7.99
N VAL A 168 -4.48 -5.18 7.81
CA VAL A 168 -4.15 -6.47 7.23
C VAL A 168 -3.33 -7.28 8.25
N SER A 169 -3.86 -8.42 8.66
CA SER A 169 -3.23 -9.24 9.71
C SER A 169 -3.13 -10.70 9.33
N TYR A 170 -1.92 -11.25 9.45
CA TYR A 170 -1.71 -12.69 9.51
C TYR A 170 -1.57 -13.13 10.98
N THR A 171 -2.45 -14.01 11.43
CA THR A 171 -2.56 -14.46 12.84
C THR A 171 -2.24 -15.94 13.03
N GLY A 172 -1.78 -16.61 11.98
CA GLY A 172 -1.50 -18.04 12.02
C GLY A 172 -0.24 -18.37 12.81
N ASN A 173 -0.29 -19.42 13.62
CA ASN A 173 0.90 -19.98 14.25
C ASN A 173 1.66 -20.82 13.22
N VAL A 174 2.78 -20.27 12.73
CA VAL A 174 3.62 -20.99 11.79
C VAL A 174 4.55 -21.89 12.57
N ILE A 175 4.23 -23.17 12.71
CA ILE A 175 5.19 -24.16 13.26
C ILE A 175 5.98 -24.82 12.11
N ASP A 176 5.42 -24.75 10.90
CA ASP A 176 5.98 -25.37 9.69
C ASP A 176 6.99 -24.42 9.00
N THR A 177 8.26 -24.78 9.10
CA THR A 177 9.39 -24.02 8.54
C THR A 177 9.43 -24.03 7.01
N THR A 178 8.62 -24.87 6.35
CA THR A 178 8.53 -24.96 4.88
C THR A 178 7.43 -24.05 4.31
N LYS A 179 6.49 -23.59 5.14
CA LYS A 179 5.41 -22.70 4.69
C LYS A 179 5.93 -21.31 4.40
N LYS A 180 5.75 -20.89 3.15
CA LYS A 180 5.98 -19.54 2.67
C LYS A 180 4.62 -18.84 2.55
N HIS A 181 4.51 -17.65 3.13
CA HIS A 181 3.39 -16.74 2.92
C HIS A 181 3.88 -15.30 2.94
N GLY A 182 3.06 -14.41 2.39
CA GLY A 182 3.27 -12.97 2.41
C GLY A 182 2.06 -12.25 2.99
N THR A 183 2.32 -11.15 3.68
CA THR A 183 1.34 -10.20 4.20
C THR A 183 1.65 -8.83 3.60
N GLY A 184 0.74 -8.27 2.81
CA GLY A 184 0.95 -7.00 2.11
C GLY A 184 -0.26 -6.08 2.17
N GLY A 185 -0.06 -4.77 2.20
CA GLY A 185 -1.19 -3.83 2.12
C GLY A 185 -1.92 -3.90 0.79
N ILE A 186 -1.20 -4.08 -0.33
CA ILE A 186 -1.80 -4.22 -1.66
C ILE A 186 -1.77 -5.68 -2.12
N VAL A 187 -0.59 -6.29 -2.15
CA VAL A 187 -0.40 -7.68 -2.60
C VAL A 187 0.28 -8.52 -1.51
N GLY A 188 -0.38 -9.59 -1.06
CA GLY A 188 0.19 -10.53 -0.11
C GLY A 188 1.39 -11.27 -0.70
N ARG A 189 1.18 -12.03 -1.77
CA ARG A 189 2.24 -12.80 -2.41
C ARG A 189 2.07 -12.95 -3.93
N ILE A 190 3.17 -12.92 -4.67
CA ILE A 190 3.22 -13.47 -6.04
C ILE A 190 4.01 -14.77 -6.08
N VAL A 191 3.48 -15.76 -6.80
CA VAL A 191 4.15 -17.02 -7.10
C VAL A 191 4.03 -17.29 -8.59
N ALA A 192 5.11 -17.11 -9.35
CA ALA A 192 5.11 -17.31 -10.80
C ALA A 192 6.48 -17.76 -11.31
N ALA A 193 6.50 -18.58 -12.37
CA ALA A 193 7.76 -18.91 -13.02
C ALA A 193 8.21 -17.76 -13.93
N SER A 194 7.40 -17.39 -14.92
CA SER A 194 7.68 -16.34 -15.90
C SER A 194 6.69 -15.17 -15.84
N GLY A 195 5.75 -15.20 -14.89
CA GLY A 195 4.72 -14.18 -14.75
C GLY A 195 5.26 -12.84 -14.23
N THR A 196 4.49 -11.78 -14.44
CA THR A 196 4.91 -10.41 -14.14
C THR A 196 3.94 -9.72 -13.19
N LEU A 197 4.47 -8.91 -12.28
CA LEU A 197 3.66 -8.06 -11.41
C LEU A 197 4.07 -6.62 -11.55
N GLU A 198 3.11 -5.79 -11.89
CA GLU A 198 3.21 -4.34 -11.82
C GLU A 198 2.33 -3.83 -10.68
N ILE A 199 2.90 -3.05 -9.76
CA ILE A 199 2.18 -2.28 -8.75
C ILE A 199 2.61 -0.83 -8.91
N ALA A 200 1.72 0.04 -9.38
CA ALA A 200 2.03 1.44 -9.64
C ALA A 200 1.09 2.36 -8.85
N ASP A 201 1.63 3.45 -8.30
CA ASP A 201 0.86 4.54 -7.69
C ASP A 201 -0.13 4.07 -6.61
N CYS A 202 0.21 3.00 -5.91
CA CYS A 202 -0.63 2.42 -4.87
C CYS A 202 -0.23 2.94 -3.49
N THR A 203 -1.23 3.14 -2.63
CA THR A 203 -1.01 3.64 -1.26
C THR A 203 -1.52 2.65 -0.22
N ASN A 204 -0.72 2.37 0.81
CA ASN A 204 -1.19 1.71 2.02
C ASN A 204 -1.21 2.69 3.19
N THR A 205 -2.34 2.82 3.89
CA THR A 205 -2.42 3.54 5.17
C THR A 205 -2.79 2.62 6.34
N GLY A 206 -3.42 1.48 6.06
CA GLY A 206 -3.77 0.50 7.07
C GLY A 206 -2.56 -0.17 7.71
N SER A 207 -2.73 -0.63 8.96
CA SER A 207 -1.68 -1.35 9.67
C SER A 207 -1.48 -2.75 9.10
N ILE A 208 -0.22 -3.19 8.96
CA ILE A 208 0.15 -4.49 8.41
C ILE A 208 0.89 -5.30 9.47
N SER A 209 0.35 -6.46 9.83
CA SER A 209 0.97 -7.37 10.81
C SER A 209 1.11 -8.78 10.23
N GLY A 210 2.29 -9.39 10.30
CA GLY A 210 2.49 -10.77 9.84
C GLY A 210 3.73 -11.45 10.39
N SER A 211 4.18 -12.55 9.79
CA SER A 211 5.26 -13.38 10.38
C SER A 211 6.35 -13.91 9.44
N LYS A 212 6.18 -13.78 8.12
CA LYS A 212 7.18 -14.21 7.11
C LYS A 212 7.59 -13.02 6.24
N GLY A 213 7.10 -12.92 5.00
CA GLY A 213 7.31 -11.72 4.18
C GLY A 213 6.23 -10.69 4.49
N VAL A 214 6.58 -9.59 5.14
CA VAL A 214 5.63 -8.53 5.53
C VAL A 214 6.04 -7.23 4.88
N GLY A 215 5.16 -6.65 4.04
CA GLY A 215 5.43 -5.43 3.30
C GLY A 215 4.27 -4.46 3.37
N GLY A 216 4.54 -3.15 3.41
CA GLY A 216 3.46 -2.15 3.31
C GLY A 216 2.68 -2.24 2.00
N ILE A 217 3.34 -2.61 0.91
CA ILE A 217 2.73 -2.76 -0.43
C ILE A 217 2.71 -4.23 -0.86
N LEU A 218 3.87 -4.90 -0.86
CA LEU A 218 4.06 -6.27 -1.32
C LEU A 218 4.64 -7.15 -0.20
N GLY A 219 3.92 -8.17 0.26
CA GLY A 219 4.44 -9.06 1.29
C GLY A 219 5.62 -9.89 0.82
N ARG A 220 5.43 -10.67 -0.26
CA ARG A 220 6.45 -11.61 -0.77
C ARG A 220 6.39 -11.79 -2.29
N SER A 221 7.53 -11.76 -2.96
CA SER A 221 7.67 -12.28 -4.33
C SER A 221 8.43 -13.61 -4.33
N ASP A 222 7.91 -14.59 -5.07
CA ASP A 222 8.63 -15.79 -5.47
C ASP A 222 8.49 -15.92 -7.00
N VAL A 223 9.33 -15.18 -7.73
CA VAL A 223 9.35 -15.16 -9.21
C VAL A 223 10.67 -15.72 -9.69
N THR A 224 10.69 -16.62 -10.69
CA THR A 224 11.96 -17.22 -11.14
C THR A 224 12.59 -16.43 -12.29
N THR A 225 11.88 -16.33 -13.40
CA THR A 225 12.32 -15.72 -14.68
C THR A 225 11.49 -14.51 -15.11
N GLY A 226 10.37 -14.26 -14.42
CA GLY A 226 9.52 -13.08 -14.64
C GLY A 226 10.08 -11.80 -14.02
N SER A 227 9.24 -10.78 -13.86
CA SER A 227 9.65 -9.48 -13.33
C SER A 227 8.65 -8.90 -12.35
N ILE A 228 9.18 -8.17 -11.37
CA ILE A 228 8.42 -7.36 -10.41
C ILE A 228 8.75 -5.89 -10.68
N THR A 229 7.73 -5.05 -10.82
CA THR A 229 7.88 -3.60 -10.94
C THR A 229 6.95 -2.95 -9.92
N VAL A 230 7.53 -2.26 -8.94
CA VAL A 230 6.81 -1.49 -7.92
C VAL A 230 7.22 -0.04 -8.06
N THR A 231 6.30 0.83 -8.49
CA THR A 231 6.62 2.22 -8.85
C THR A 231 5.68 3.21 -8.19
N GLY A 232 6.19 4.35 -7.71
CA GLY A 232 5.35 5.43 -7.18
C GLY A 232 4.50 5.05 -5.96
N CYS A 233 4.79 3.91 -5.31
CA CYS A 233 3.95 3.38 -4.24
C CYS A 233 4.31 4.00 -2.89
N THR A 234 3.30 4.26 -2.06
CA THR A 234 3.49 4.90 -0.75
C THR A 234 2.95 4.04 0.38
N ASN A 235 3.76 3.78 1.40
CA ASN A 235 3.30 3.20 2.66
C ASN A 235 3.29 4.26 3.78
N ARG A 236 2.14 4.46 4.42
CA ARG A 236 1.95 5.29 5.62
C ARG A 236 1.59 4.46 6.85
N GLY A 237 1.10 3.24 6.64
CA GLY A 237 0.73 2.33 7.72
C GLY A 237 1.93 1.72 8.43
N VAL A 238 1.77 1.40 9.71
CA VAL A 238 2.78 0.64 10.47
C VAL A 238 2.89 -0.77 9.88
N VAL A 239 4.12 -1.24 9.66
CA VAL A 239 4.43 -2.59 9.18
C VAL A 239 5.19 -3.33 10.26
N THR A 240 4.61 -4.39 10.80
CA THR A 240 5.21 -5.19 11.86
C THR A 240 5.26 -6.66 11.48
N ALA A 241 6.44 -7.25 11.62
CA ALA A 241 6.60 -8.69 11.54
C ALA A 241 6.94 -9.26 12.92
N THR A 242 6.17 -10.27 13.35
CA THR A 242 6.39 -11.02 14.60
C THR A 242 6.75 -12.46 14.27
N ILE A 243 7.82 -12.99 14.88
CA ILE A 243 8.14 -14.42 14.77
C ILE A 243 7.19 -15.20 15.68
N SER A 244 6.45 -16.15 15.09
CA SER A 244 5.76 -17.21 15.84
C SER A 244 6.39 -18.59 15.61
N ASP A 245 7.51 -18.67 14.87
CA ASP A 245 8.08 -19.92 14.38
C ASP A 245 9.47 -20.24 14.91
N ALA A 246 9.73 -21.54 15.09
CA ALA A 246 11.01 -22.07 15.55
C ALA A 246 12.19 -21.74 14.63
N SER A 247 11.95 -21.35 13.36
CA SER A 247 13.01 -21.00 12.39
C SER A 247 13.40 -19.52 12.41
N GLY A 248 12.67 -18.69 13.14
CA GLY A 248 12.91 -17.26 13.34
C GLY A 248 12.89 -16.41 12.07
N CYS A 249 12.14 -16.79 11.05
CA CYS A 249 12.32 -16.21 9.72
C CYS A 249 11.27 -15.17 9.34
N ALA A 250 11.46 -13.90 9.72
CA ALA A 250 10.62 -12.77 9.27
C ALA A 250 11.42 -11.74 8.45
N ASP A 251 11.00 -11.43 7.23
CA ASP A 251 11.51 -10.32 6.42
C ASP A 251 10.46 -9.21 6.42
N VAL A 252 10.83 -8.00 6.81
CA VAL A 252 9.91 -6.88 6.94
C VAL A 252 10.41 -5.67 6.19
N GLY A 253 9.56 -5.12 5.32
CA GLY A 253 9.87 -3.96 4.51
C GLY A 253 8.76 -2.91 4.52
N GLY A 254 9.11 -1.63 4.51
CA GLY A 254 8.10 -0.57 4.39
C GLY A 254 7.33 -0.65 3.07
N ILE A 255 7.98 -1.10 1.98
CA ILE A 255 7.32 -1.34 0.68
C ILE A 255 7.19 -2.84 0.42
N ALA A 256 8.28 -3.60 0.47
CA ALA A 256 8.27 -5.03 0.20
C ALA A 256 8.97 -5.85 1.28
N GLY A 257 8.32 -6.90 1.78
CA GLY A 257 8.91 -7.77 2.81
C GLY A 257 10.06 -8.62 2.26
N PHE A 258 9.74 -9.52 1.33
CA PHE A 258 10.72 -10.41 0.73
C PHE A 258 10.61 -10.43 -0.79
N ASP A 259 11.77 -10.41 -1.45
CA ASP A 259 11.89 -10.52 -2.90
C ASP A 259 12.79 -11.69 -3.32
N TYR A 260 12.33 -12.50 -4.27
CA TYR A 260 13.10 -13.60 -4.85
C TYR A 260 12.98 -13.67 -6.37
N GLY A 261 14.15 -13.75 -7.00
CA GLY A 261 14.46 -13.93 -8.40
C GLY A 261 15.55 -14.99 -8.54
N GLU A 262 15.48 -15.87 -9.56
CA GLU A 262 16.55 -16.87 -9.74
C GLU A 262 17.89 -16.21 -10.09
N LYS A 263 18.95 -16.68 -9.42
CA LYS A 263 20.32 -16.12 -9.44
C LYS A 263 20.93 -15.92 -10.84
N ASN A 264 20.45 -16.67 -11.84
CA ASN A 264 20.98 -16.73 -13.20
C ASN A 264 19.97 -16.29 -14.28
N ALA A 265 18.76 -15.89 -13.88
CA ALA A 265 17.80 -15.37 -14.82
C ALA A 265 18.13 -13.90 -15.13
N ALA A 266 17.82 -13.43 -16.34
CA ALA A 266 17.89 -12.01 -16.69
C ALA A 266 16.75 -11.19 -16.02
N THR A 267 16.32 -11.60 -14.83
CA THR A 267 15.20 -11.00 -14.11
C THR A 267 15.55 -9.59 -13.70
N ARG A 268 14.67 -8.66 -14.07
CA ARG A 268 14.76 -7.26 -13.68
C ARG A 268 13.62 -6.97 -12.72
N HIS A 269 13.93 -6.99 -11.43
CA HIS A 269 13.03 -6.47 -10.41
C HIS A 269 13.36 -5.00 -10.19
N LEU A 270 12.35 -4.15 -10.15
CA LEU A 270 12.47 -2.71 -10.05
C LEU A 270 11.58 -2.19 -8.93
N PHE A 271 12.16 -1.41 -8.04
CA PHE A 271 11.48 -0.61 -7.04
C PHE A 271 11.87 0.84 -7.27
N SER A 272 10.94 1.70 -7.69
CA SER A 272 11.29 3.07 -8.05
C SER A 272 10.27 4.12 -7.65
N GLY A 273 10.72 5.27 -7.16
CA GLY A 273 9.79 6.34 -6.75
C GLY A 273 8.95 5.94 -5.52
N CYS A 274 9.34 4.92 -4.77
CA CYS A 274 8.54 4.39 -3.67
C CYS A 274 8.89 5.09 -2.35
N THR A 275 7.87 5.37 -1.54
CA THR A 275 8.03 6.10 -0.29
C THR A 275 7.46 5.34 0.91
N ASN A 276 8.25 5.17 1.97
CA ASN A 276 7.78 4.66 3.25
C ASN A 276 7.81 5.75 4.32
N PHE A 277 6.65 6.08 4.88
CA PHE A 277 6.49 6.92 6.08
C PHE A 277 6.15 6.11 7.32
N GLY A 278 5.62 4.90 7.15
CA GLY A 278 5.22 4.03 8.25
C GLY A 278 6.41 3.46 9.02
N THR A 279 6.24 3.24 10.33
CA THR A 279 7.23 2.49 11.11
C THR A 279 7.32 1.07 10.60
N VAL A 280 8.55 0.58 10.41
CA VAL A 280 8.87 -0.79 10.02
C VAL A 280 9.53 -1.47 11.20
N ALA A 281 8.88 -2.47 11.77
CA ALA A 281 9.35 -3.12 12.97
C ALA A 281 9.43 -4.64 12.77
N PHE A 282 10.59 -5.18 13.12
CA PHE A 282 10.69 -6.58 13.49
C PHE A 282 10.52 -6.69 15.02
N ALA A 283 9.42 -7.27 15.48
CA ALA A 283 9.04 -7.31 16.89
C ALA A 283 9.18 -8.72 17.48
N LYS A 284 9.79 -8.77 18.66
CA LYS A 284 9.93 -10.00 19.45
C LYS A 284 8.64 -10.30 20.21
N LEU A 285 8.22 -11.57 20.26
CA LEU A 285 7.18 -12.01 21.21
C LEU A 285 7.80 -12.26 22.60
N GLU A 286 7.08 -11.88 23.67
CA GLU A 286 7.58 -11.88 25.06
C GLU A 286 8.22 -13.21 25.51
N ASP A 287 7.66 -14.35 25.08
CA ASP A 287 8.07 -15.69 25.52
C ASP A 287 9.14 -16.36 24.62
N TYR A 288 9.64 -15.67 23.60
CA TYR A 288 10.57 -16.28 22.65
C TYR A 288 12.04 -16.04 23.04
N ASP A 289 12.86 -17.09 23.15
CA ASP A 289 14.29 -16.96 23.44
C ASP A 289 15.12 -16.88 22.14
N PHE A 290 15.89 -15.80 21.98
CA PHE A 290 16.79 -15.61 20.85
C PHE A 290 18.23 -16.08 21.13
N SER A 291 18.54 -16.58 22.33
CA SER A 291 19.90 -16.95 22.75
C SER A 291 20.56 -18.04 21.88
N SER A 292 19.79 -18.89 21.21
CA SER A 292 20.27 -19.96 20.34
C SER A 292 20.40 -19.57 18.86
N PHE A 293 20.17 -18.31 18.48
CA PHE A 293 20.06 -17.88 17.07
C PHE A 293 21.38 -17.39 16.46
N THR A 294 21.90 -18.13 15.49
CA THR A 294 23.15 -17.79 14.79
C THR A 294 22.95 -16.68 13.75
N LYS A 295 23.85 -15.70 13.70
CA LYS A 295 23.90 -14.66 12.66
C LYS A 295 23.72 -15.25 11.26
N GLY A 296 22.67 -14.83 10.54
CA GLY A 296 22.38 -15.29 9.17
C GLY A 296 21.34 -16.41 9.05
N PHE A 297 20.99 -17.08 10.15
CA PHE A 297 19.83 -17.98 10.27
C PHE A 297 18.86 -17.36 11.30
N GLY A 298 17.65 -16.99 10.86
CA GLY A 298 16.65 -16.38 11.75
C GLY A 298 16.71 -14.85 11.90
N PHE A 299 17.51 -14.14 11.08
CA PHE A 299 17.31 -12.71 10.80
C PHE A 299 17.15 -12.54 9.30
N GLN A 300 15.90 -12.40 8.93
CA GLN A 300 15.38 -12.19 7.59
C GLN A 300 15.10 -10.67 7.53
N GLY A 301 15.49 -10.00 6.44
CA GLY A 301 15.96 -8.61 6.47
C GLY A 301 14.89 -7.59 6.90
N VAL A 302 15.32 -6.53 7.60
CA VAL A 302 14.48 -5.42 8.06
C VAL A 302 14.90 -4.17 7.29
N GLY A 303 14.01 -3.62 6.45
CA GLY A 303 14.34 -2.54 5.53
C GLY A 303 13.25 -1.47 5.43
N GLY A 304 13.62 -0.20 5.34
CA GLY A 304 12.63 0.87 5.11
C GLY A 304 11.91 0.76 3.76
N ILE A 305 12.56 0.22 2.73
CA ILE A 305 11.94 -0.07 1.43
C ILE A 305 11.75 -1.57 1.24
N ILE A 306 12.84 -2.34 1.20
CA ILE A 306 12.81 -3.79 1.02
C ILE A 306 13.40 -4.48 2.24
N GLY A 307 12.66 -5.40 2.87
CA GLY A 307 13.19 -6.20 3.96
C GLY A 307 14.38 -7.05 3.51
N ARG A 308 14.13 -8.00 2.62
CA ARG A 308 15.17 -8.81 2.00
C ARG A 308 14.92 -9.02 0.53
N THR A 309 15.98 -9.01 -0.24
CA THR A 309 16.00 -9.57 -1.59
C THR A 309 17.00 -10.72 -1.69
N GLN A 310 16.70 -11.69 -2.54
CA GLN A 310 17.61 -12.74 -3.00
C GLN A 310 17.88 -12.63 -4.51
N THR A 311 17.36 -11.58 -5.14
CA THR A 311 17.47 -11.31 -6.58
C THR A 311 18.78 -10.61 -6.88
N ASN A 312 19.56 -11.18 -7.80
CA ASN A 312 20.74 -10.50 -8.33
C ASN A 312 20.32 -9.44 -9.34
N GLY A 313 20.90 -8.23 -9.27
CA GLY A 313 20.65 -7.18 -10.26
C GLY A 313 19.31 -6.45 -10.11
N ILE A 314 18.63 -6.63 -8.98
CA ILE A 314 17.50 -5.79 -8.57
C ILE A 314 17.90 -4.31 -8.54
N GLU A 315 16.97 -3.46 -8.95
CA GLU A 315 17.11 -2.01 -8.98
C GLU A 315 16.20 -1.37 -7.92
N VAL A 316 16.78 -0.55 -7.06
CA VAL A 316 16.05 0.27 -6.07
C VAL A 316 16.51 1.72 -6.24
N THR A 317 15.64 2.57 -6.81
CA THR A 317 16.05 3.89 -7.29
C THR A 317 14.99 4.96 -7.10
N GLY A 318 15.36 6.15 -6.65
CA GLY A 318 14.36 7.19 -6.39
C GLY A 318 13.44 6.84 -5.21
N CYS A 319 13.88 6.05 -4.23
CA CYS A 319 13.04 5.67 -3.09
C CYS A 319 13.36 6.51 -1.85
N TYR A 320 12.35 6.79 -1.03
CA TYR A 320 12.50 7.53 0.23
C TYR A 320 11.97 6.75 1.43
N ASN A 321 12.76 6.66 2.50
CA ASN A 321 12.30 6.15 3.79
C ASN A 321 12.27 7.27 4.85
N GLY A 322 11.08 7.79 5.11
CA GLY A 322 10.76 8.68 6.24
C GLY A 322 10.31 7.94 7.51
N GLY A 323 10.08 6.62 7.44
CA GLY A 323 9.66 5.81 8.58
C GLY A 323 10.81 5.28 9.43
N LYS A 324 10.60 5.16 10.74
CA LYS A 324 11.55 4.49 11.64
C LYS A 324 11.61 3.00 11.34
N VAL A 325 12.80 2.42 11.33
CA VAL A 325 13.09 1.00 11.10
C VAL A 325 13.73 0.44 12.37
N THR A 326 13.10 -0.54 13.01
CA THR A 326 13.56 -1.12 14.29
C THR A 326 13.55 -2.63 14.26
N SER A 327 14.37 -3.24 15.13
CA SER A 327 14.42 -4.69 15.26
C SER A 327 14.78 -5.10 16.68
N ASP A 328 13.87 -5.83 17.33
CA ASP A 328 14.09 -6.44 18.65
C ASP A 328 14.97 -7.71 18.60
N GLY A 329 15.53 -8.03 17.44
CA GLY A 329 16.39 -9.19 17.26
C GLY A 329 17.72 -9.09 18.03
N GLN A 330 18.37 -10.23 18.24
CA GLN A 330 19.76 -10.28 18.69
C GLN A 330 20.51 -11.42 18.01
N ASP A 331 21.69 -11.16 17.44
CA ASP A 331 22.49 -12.23 16.85
C ASP A 331 23.25 -13.05 17.92
N ALA A 332 23.75 -14.24 17.56
CA ALA A 332 24.53 -15.10 18.47
C ALA A 332 25.78 -14.45 19.09
N ASN A 333 26.25 -13.32 18.58
CA ASN A 333 27.37 -12.58 19.16
C ASN A 333 26.89 -11.50 20.15
N GLY A 334 25.59 -11.40 20.39
CA GLY A 334 24.98 -10.40 21.27
C GLY A 334 24.66 -9.06 20.59
N THR A 335 24.85 -8.93 19.26
CA THR A 335 24.61 -7.67 18.54
C THR A 335 23.11 -7.38 18.43
N SER A 336 22.70 -6.19 18.84
CA SER A 336 21.30 -5.74 18.77
C SER A 336 20.79 -5.66 17.33
N GLY A 337 19.50 -5.94 17.15
CA GLY A 337 18.78 -5.89 15.88
C GLY A 337 18.70 -4.55 15.22
N ASP A 338 18.75 -3.49 16.00
CA ASP A 338 18.81 -2.14 15.48
C ASP A 338 20.06 -1.90 14.61
N SER A 339 21.13 -2.67 14.82
CA SER A 339 22.35 -2.58 13.99
C SER A 339 22.15 -3.18 12.59
N TYR A 340 21.07 -3.94 12.35
CA TYR A 340 20.71 -4.52 11.06
C TYR A 340 19.33 -4.12 10.54
N ALA A 341 18.69 -3.14 11.20
CA ALA A 341 17.50 -2.44 10.72
C ALA A 341 17.92 -1.35 9.73
N MET A 342 17.74 -1.60 8.42
CA MET A 342 18.31 -0.74 7.38
C MET A 342 17.29 0.23 6.80
N VAL A 343 17.72 1.43 6.45
CA VAL A 343 16.79 2.46 5.93
C VAL A 343 16.29 2.20 4.50
N ILE A 344 17.04 1.48 3.64
CA ILE A 344 16.57 1.12 2.29
C ILE A 344 16.35 -0.39 2.14
N VAL A 345 17.42 -1.17 2.03
CA VAL A 345 17.33 -2.64 1.88
C VAL A 345 17.93 -3.32 3.11
N GLY A 346 17.16 -4.13 3.81
CA GLY A 346 17.64 -4.87 4.99
C GLY A 346 18.75 -5.86 4.64
N LYS A 347 18.51 -6.72 3.65
CA LYS A 347 19.48 -7.74 3.23
C LYS A 347 19.42 -8.02 1.74
N SER A 348 20.59 -8.12 1.10
CA SER A 348 20.73 -8.46 -0.31
C SER A 348 21.95 -9.38 -0.54
N PRO A 349 21.91 -10.35 -1.48
CA PRO A 349 23.05 -11.20 -1.80
C PRO A 349 24.19 -10.47 -2.51
N ALA A 350 23.89 -9.34 -3.16
CA ALA A 350 24.83 -8.45 -3.82
C ALA A 350 24.34 -7.00 -3.67
N ALA A 351 25.22 -6.00 -3.80
CA ALA A 351 24.76 -4.61 -3.81
C ALA A 351 23.72 -4.41 -4.93
N PRO A 352 22.48 -3.99 -4.61
CA PRO A 352 21.51 -3.69 -5.65
C PRO A 352 22.00 -2.55 -6.55
N LYS A 353 21.44 -2.45 -7.76
CA LYS A 353 21.63 -1.25 -8.57
C LYS A 353 20.81 -0.14 -7.93
N ASN A 354 21.48 0.92 -7.49
CA ASN A 354 20.84 1.97 -6.71
C ASN A 354 21.33 3.33 -7.15
N SER A 355 20.40 4.27 -7.29
CA SER A 355 20.69 5.70 -7.43
C SER A 355 19.59 6.49 -6.74
N ASN A 356 19.94 7.70 -6.26
CA ASN A 356 18.97 8.68 -5.80
C ASN A 356 17.96 8.13 -4.78
N ASN A 357 18.45 7.36 -3.80
CA ASN A 357 17.63 6.95 -2.66
C ASN A 357 17.88 7.91 -1.49
N TYR A 358 16.87 8.05 -0.64
CA TYR A 358 16.87 9.04 0.44
C TYR A 358 16.28 8.45 1.71
N TYR A 359 16.64 9.01 2.87
CA TYR A 359 16.06 8.60 4.14
C TYR A 359 16.07 9.74 5.16
N ILE A 360 15.17 9.71 6.13
CA ILE A 360 15.19 10.66 7.25
C ILE A 360 16.30 10.27 8.25
N PRO A 361 17.16 11.21 8.70
CA PRO A 361 18.17 10.94 9.72
C PRO A 361 17.60 10.25 10.97
N GLY A 362 18.32 9.26 11.49
CA GLY A 362 17.89 8.51 12.68
C GLY A 362 16.78 7.47 12.43
N ALA A 363 16.31 7.30 11.19
CA ALA A 363 15.33 6.26 10.86
C ALA A 363 15.83 4.83 11.13
N GLY A 364 17.12 4.57 10.97
CA GLY A 364 17.70 3.24 11.12
C GLY A 364 19.17 3.27 10.73
N ALA A 365 19.80 2.09 10.64
CA ALA A 365 21.16 1.95 10.17
C ALA A 365 21.25 1.99 8.63
N MET A 366 22.45 2.26 8.14
CA MET A 366 22.79 2.23 6.71
C MET A 366 23.71 1.05 6.41
N ASN A 367 23.53 0.41 5.27
CA ASN A 367 24.45 -0.61 4.75
C ASN A 367 25.08 -0.17 3.42
N SER A 368 25.47 -1.12 2.57
CA SER A 368 26.09 -0.87 1.26
C SER A 368 25.16 -0.24 0.21
N VAL A 369 23.87 -0.05 0.52
CA VAL A 369 22.95 0.68 -0.36
C VAL A 369 23.19 2.17 -0.21
N LYS A 370 23.60 2.84 -1.30
CA LYS A 370 23.76 4.30 -1.32
C LYS A 370 22.41 4.98 -1.16
N ALA A 371 22.30 5.84 -0.15
CA ALA A 371 21.19 6.75 0.08
C ALA A 371 21.71 8.02 0.76
N ILE A 372 21.01 9.13 0.54
CA ILE A 372 21.37 10.46 1.05
C ILE A 372 20.41 10.79 2.19
N ALA A 373 20.93 11.21 3.33
CA ALA A 373 20.07 11.65 4.43
C ALA A 373 19.42 12.99 4.05
N VAL A 374 18.11 13.10 4.23
CA VAL A 374 17.33 14.32 3.98
C VAL A 374 16.28 14.47 5.06
N ASP A 375 16.25 15.63 5.70
CA ASP A 375 15.21 15.98 6.67
C ASP A 375 14.56 17.30 6.30
N LEU A 376 13.23 17.35 6.46
CA LEU A 376 12.43 18.54 6.23
C LEU A 376 11.56 18.76 7.45
N THR A 377 11.81 19.83 8.19
CA THR A 377 11.19 20.10 9.49
C THR A 377 10.58 21.50 9.56
N GLN A 378 9.45 21.61 10.26
CA GLN A 378 8.84 22.90 10.58
C GLN A 378 9.54 23.49 11.80
N GLU A 379 10.12 24.67 11.68
CA GLU A 379 10.78 25.37 12.78
C GLU A 379 9.79 26.18 13.61
N SER A 380 8.98 27.00 12.95
CA SER A 380 8.00 27.85 13.63
C SER A 380 6.91 28.32 12.68
N THR A 381 5.77 28.68 13.27
CA THR A 381 4.70 29.41 12.61
C THR A 381 4.31 30.57 13.50
N THR A 382 4.35 31.79 12.95
CA THR A 382 4.12 33.03 13.69
C THR A 382 3.14 33.91 12.95
N ALA A 383 2.48 34.82 13.66
CA ALA A 383 1.55 35.78 13.06
C ALA A 383 1.73 37.17 13.69
N ALA A 384 1.43 38.20 12.90
CA ALA A 384 1.43 39.59 13.35
C ALA A 384 0.25 40.35 12.73
N ILE A 385 -0.37 41.24 13.50
CA ILE A 385 -1.37 42.21 13.02
C ILE A 385 -0.67 43.57 12.90
N TRP A 386 -0.78 44.20 11.73
CA TRP A 386 -0.17 45.47 11.43
C TRP A 386 -1.12 46.65 11.69
N GLN A 387 -0.59 47.86 11.67
CA GLN A 387 -1.34 49.09 11.99
C GLN A 387 -2.50 49.36 11.02
N ASP A 388 -2.44 48.83 9.79
CA ASP A 388 -3.51 48.91 8.80
C ASP A 388 -4.64 47.90 9.04
N GLY A 389 -4.56 47.10 10.10
CA GLY A 389 -5.51 46.04 10.42
C GLY A 389 -5.32 44.76 9.61
N ASN A 390 -4.36 44.68 8.68
CA ASN A 390 -4.06 43.43 7.99
C ASN A 390 -3.11 42.58 8.84
N ALA A 391 -3.23 41.27 8.72
CA ALA A 391 -2.35 40.32 9.36
C ALA A 391 -1.39 39.65 8.35
N THR A 392 -0.27 39.17 8.89
CA THR A 392 0.67 38.29 8.21
C THR A 392 0.82 37.00 9.00
N VAL A 393 0.84 35.86 8.32
CA VAL A 393 1.31 34.57 8.88
C VAL A 393 2.62 34.18 8.22
N ARG A 394 3.64 33.88 9.02
CA ARG A 394 4.97 33.44 8.58
C ARG A 394 5.17 31.97 8.94
N TYR A 395 5.57 31.18 7.95
CA TYR A 395 6.00 29.80 8.10
C TYR A 395 7.51 29.73 7.95
N ILE A 396 8.20 29.06 8.88
CA ILE A 396 9.64 28.82 8.82
C ILE A 396 9.89 27.31 8.79
N THR A 397 10.69 26.87 7.82
CA THR A 397 11.04 25.47 7.60
C THR A 397 12.55 25.34 7.47
N ARG A 398 13.08 24.21 7.94
CA ARG A 398 14.48 23.83 7.80
C ARG A 398 14.60 22.58 6.94
N LEU A 399 15.55 22.61 6.01
CA LEU A 399 15.93 21.48 5.16
C LEU A 399 17.39 21.14 5.45
N THR A 400 17.68 19.88 5.79
CA THR A 400 19.04 19.34 5.91
C THR A 400 19.24 18.23 4.88
N VAL A 401 20.45 18.17 4.30
CA VAL A 401 20.81 17.21 3.26
C VAL A 401 22.31 16.87 3.36
N ASP A 402 22.65 15.59 3.22
CA ASP A 402 24.06 15.16 3.22
C ASP A 402 24.79 15.46 1.89
N ASP A 403 24.04 15.72 0.82
CA ASP A 403 24.55 16.06 -0.51
C ASP A 403 23.66 17.12 -1.19
N ALA A 404 24.11 18.37 -1.18
CA ALA A 404 23.44 19.50 -1.83
C ALA A 404 23.13 19.26 -3.31
N ALA A 405 23.98 18.50 -4.03
CA ALA A 405 23.79 18.25 -5.45
C ALA A 405 22.53 17.41 -5.74
N ALA A 406 21.95 16.78 -4.73
CA ALA A 406 20.71 16.05 -4.85
C ALA A 406 19.46 16.93 -4.78
N VAL A 407 19.55 18.19 -4.35
CA VAL A 407 18.39 19.09 -4.22
C VAL A 407 18.15 19.83 -5.54
N GLU A 408 16.99 19.61 -6.16
CA GLU A 408 16.60 20.27 -7.40
C GLU A 408 15.79 21.55 -7.14
N SER A 409 14.89 21.53 -6.16
CA SER A 409 14.13 22.70 -5.69
C SER A 409 13.47 22.43 -4.34
N TYR A 410 13.15 23.48 -3.59
CA TYR A 410 12.44 23.39 -2.31
C TYR A 410 11.57 24.63 -2.08
N GLY A 411 10.65 24.57 -1.13
CA GLY A 411 9.77 25.71 -0.85
C GLY A 411 8.61 25.39 0.08
N ILE A 412 7.72 26.38 0.25
CA ILE A 412 6.47 26.23 1.01
C ILE A 412 5.30 26.63 0.10
N MET A 413 4.33 25.74 -0.02
CA MET A 413 3.02 25.99 -0.60
C MET A 413 2.08 26.47 0.50
N ILE A 414 1.32 27.54 0.27
CA ILE A 414 0.28 28.01 1.20
C ILE A 414 -1.05 28.09 0.46
N ALA A 415 -2.08 27.46 1.01
CA ALA A 415 -3.46 27.54 0.53
C ALA A 415 -4.37 28.09 1.62
N LYS A 416 -5.08 29.17 1.31
CA LYS A 416 -6.16 29.69 2.14
C LYS A 416 -7.51 29.19 1.59
N VAL A 417 -8.40 28.75 2.47
CA VAL A 417 -9.77 28.34 2.09
C VAL A 417 -10.74 29.49 2.38
N ASP A 418 -11.00 30.31 1.38
CA ASP A 418 -12.14 31.24 1.30
C ASP A 418 -12.75 31.12 -0.11
N ASP A 419 -13.95 31.68 -0.36
CA ASP A 419 -14.67 31.60 -1.64
C ASP A 419 -13.84 32.01 -2.89
N ASN A 420 -12.69 32.66 -2.70
CA ASN A 420 -11.62 32.83 -3.68
C ASN A 420 -10.31 32.22 -3.15
N VAL A 421 -9.78 31.20 -3.84
CA VAL A 421 -8.51 30.54 -3.49
C VAL A 421 -7.33 31.46 -3.79
N ASP A 422 -6.93 32.29 -2.83
CA ASP A 422 -5.63 32.98 -2.85
C ASP A 422 -4.52 31.96 -2.50
N ALA A 423 -4.10 31.16 -3.48
CA ALA A 423 -2.92 30.31 -3.33
C ALA A 423 -1.67 31.19 -3.47
N LYS A 424 -0.91 31.39 -2.39
CA LYS A 424 0.44 31.96 -2.47
C LYS A 424 1.44 30.81 -2.50
N TYR A 425 2.23 30.78 -3.56
CA TYR A 425 3.34 29.88 -3.73
C TYR A 425 4.64 30.66 -3.54
N ALA A 426 5.56 30.13 -2.73
CA ALA A 426 6.95 30.52 -2.80
C ALA A 426 7.77 29.30 -3.24
N VAL A 427 8.23 29.34 -4.50
CA VAL A 427 9.39 28.56 -4.93
C VAL A 427 10.62 29.30 -4.40
N LEU A 428 11.52 28.60 -3.73
CA LEU A 428 12.90 29.05 -3.67
C LEU A 428 13.66 28.20 -4.70
N THR A 429 13.92 28.81 -5.86
CA THR A 429 14.74 28.20 -6.93
C THR A 429 16.22 28.52 -6.78
N ASP A 430 16.61 29.28 -5.75
CA ASP A 430 18.01 29.56 -5.49
C ASP A 430 18.75 28.25 -5.24
N SER A 431 19.96 28.14 -5.77
CA SER A 431 20.78 26.94 -5.64
C SER A 431 20.98 26.60 -4.16
N PHE A 432 20.62 25.38 -3.77
CA PHE A 432 20.91 24.89 -2.43
C PHE A 432 22.43 24.73 -2.27
N GLU A 433 23.02 25.42 -1.30
CA GLU A 433 24.44 25.35 -0.97
C GLU A 433 24.65 24.83 0.46
N GLY A 434 25.68 24.02 0.68
CA GLY A 434 26.01 23.50 2.01
C GLY A 434 25.24 22.23 2.40
N THR A 435 24.92 22.06 3.68
CA THR A 435 24.24 20.86 4.22
C THR A 435 22.92 21.19 4.92
N GLU A 436 22.59 22.48 5.05
CA GLU A 436 21.42 22.96 5.78
C GLU A 436 21.02 24.34 5.26
N THR A 437 19.71 24.57 5.15
CA THR A 437 19.13 25.91 4.96
C THR A 437 17.85 26.08 5.76
N THR A 438 17.58 27.31 6.19
CA THR A 438 16.32 27.70 6.82
C THR A 438 15.68 28.78 5.96
N TYR A 439 14.41 28.59 5.63
CA TYR A 439 13.68 29.48 4.75
C TYR A 439 12.27 29.75 5.28
N ALA A 440 11.72 30.88 4.86
CA ALA A 440 10.43 31.35 5.35
C ALA A 440 9.54 31.87 4.22
N VAL A 441 8.23 31.72 4.41
CA VAL A 441 7.21 32.21 3.48
C VAL A 441 6.14 32.94 4.27
N ASP A 442 5.79 34.14 3.81
CA ASP A 442 4.84 35.03 4.46
C ASP A 442 3.54 35.12 3.65
N LEU A 443 2.43 34.70 4.25
CA LEU A 443 1.09 35.04 3.77
C LEU A 443 0.69 36.40 4.35
N THR A 444 0.92 37.45 3.56
CA THR A 444 0.59 38.84 3.90
C THR A 444 -0.81 39.25 3.45
N GLY A 445 -1.37 40.28 4.10
CA GLY A 445 -2.60 40.95 3.66
C GLY A 445 -3.88 40.26 4.12
N ILE A 446 -3.85 39.51 5.21
CA ILE A 446 -5.01 38.78 5.73
C ILE A 446 -5.93 39.80 6.43
N PRO A 447 -7.15 40.06 5.92
CA PRO A 447 -8.05 41.03 6.52
C PRO A 447 -8.63 40.50 7.84
N GLU A 448 -9.13 41.41 8.69
CA GLU A 448 -9.74 41.07 9.98
C GLU A 448 -10.81 39.97 9.89
N ALA A 449 -11.70 40.05 8.90
CA ALA A 449 -12.77 39.08 8.68
C ALA A 449 -12.28 37.65 8.37
N ALA A 450 -11.01 37.49 7.98
CA ALA A 450 -10.42 36.21 7.59
C ALA A 450 -9.46 35.62 8.64
N ARG A 451 -9.32 36.25 9.81
CA ARG A 451 -8.32 35.84 10.81
C ARG A 451 -8.62 34.50 11.49
N ASP A 452 -9.87 34.03 11.44
CA ASP A 452 -10.31 32.74 11.98
C ASP A 452 -10.36 31.62 10.93
N ILE A 453 -9.98 31.92 9.69
CA ILE A 453 -10.03 30.96 8.59
C ILE A 453 -8.77 30.10 8.60
N PRO A 454 -8.89 28.76 8.52
CA PRO A 454 -7.74 27.87 8.45
C PRO A 454 -6.86 28.15 7.23
N ILE A 455 -5.57 28.33 7.49
CA ILE A 455 -4.52 28.46 6.49
C ILE A 455 -3.76 27.15 6.47
N TYR A 456 -3.76 26.50 5.32
CA TYR A 456 -3.04 25.25 5.07
C TYR A 456 -1.69 25.54 4.45
N ALA A 457 -0.68 24.80 4.85
CA ALA A 457 0.64 24.93 4.26
C ALA A 457 1.33 23.56 4.15
N TRP A 458 2.22 23.43 3.17
CA TRP A 458 3.06 22.25 2.98
C TRP A 458 4.44 22.71 2.56
N ALA A 459 5.47 22.28 3.29
CA ALA A 459 6.83 22.40 2.79
C ALA A 459 7.15 21.22 1.87
N TYR A 460 8.04 21.43 0.91
CA TYR A 460 8.48 20.37 0.02
C TYR A 460 9.96 20.51 -0.36
N VAL A 461 10.54 19.38 -0.75
CA VAL A 461 11.82 19.33 -1.47
C VAL A 461 11.69 18.32 -2.62
N ASN A 462 12.10 18.76 -3.81
CA ASN A 462 12.27 17.92 -4.99
C ASN A 462 13.75 17.55 -5.09
N LEU A 463 14.02 16.26 -5.22
CA LEU A 463 15.34 15.68 -5.22
C LEU A 463 15.59 14.96 -6.55
N ALA A 464 16.87 14.79 -6.87
CA ALA A 464 17.32 14.07 -8.05
C ALA A 464 16.64 12.70 -8.18
N GLY A 465 16.37 12.28 -9.42
CA GLY A 465 15.64 11.03 -9.67
C GLY A 465 14.13 11.14 -9.45
N GLY A 466 13.58 12.35 -9.34
CA GLY A 466 12.14 12.60 -9.27
C GLY A 466 11.52 12.32 -7.91
N VAL A 467 12.31 12.32 -6.83
CA VAL A 467 11.81 12.07 -5.47
C VAL A 467 11.31 13.38 -4.87
N GLN A 468 10.06 13.39 -4.41
CA GLN A 468 9.50 14.54 -3.69
C GLN A 468 9.21 14.15 -2.25
N ILE A 469 9.75 14.92 -1.31
CA ILE A 469 9.38 14.85 0.11
C ILE A 469 8.45 16.01 0.40
N VAL A 470 7.29 15.73 0.98
CA VAL A 470 6.31 16.74 1.40
C VAL A 470 6.11 16.64 2.90
N LEU A 471 6.23 17.78 3.58
CA LEU A 471 5.91 17.95 4.99
C LEU A 471 4.60 18.75 5.10
N PRO A 472 3.48 18.11 5.46
CA PRO A 472 2.26 18.83 5.84
C PRO A 472 2.50 19.65 7.11
N ILE A 473 2.17 20.94 7.05
CA ILE A 473 2.21 21.83 8.21
C ILE A 473 0.83 21.84 8.84
N THR A 474 0.77 21.79 10.18
CA THR A 474 -0.50 21.85 10.91
C THR A 474 -1.27 23.12 10.52
N PRO A 475 -2.55 23.03 10.12
CA PRO A 475 -3.34 24.22 9.77
C PRO A 475 -3.45 25.19 10.95
N VAL A 476 -3.38 26.48 10.66
CA VAL A 476 -3.39 27.56 11.66
C VAL A 476 -4.38 28.64 11.28
N THR A 477 -4.84 29.42 12.26
CA THR A 477 -5.56 30.68 12.05
C THR A 477 -4.73 31.82 12.64
N VAL A 478 -4.94 33.06 12.17
CA VAL A 478 -4.22 34.23 12.72
C VAL A 478 -4.53 34.40 14.20
N ASN A 479 -5.82 34.38 14.57
CA ASN A 479 -6.23 34.53 15.97
C ASN A 479 -5.77 33.35 16.83
N GLY A 480 -5.74 32.14 16.28
CA GLY A 480 -5.23 30.96 16.97
C GLY A 480 -3.74 31.04 17.30
N ILE A 481 -2.95 31.79 16.52
CA ILE A 481 -1.53 32.03 16.79
C ILE A 481 -1.32 33.18 17.78
N ILE A 482 -2.09 34.28 17.65
CA ILE A 482 -1.86 35.51 18.42
C ILE A 482 -2.46 35.46 19.83
N GLY A 483 -3.58 34.75 20.01
CA GLY A 483 -4.32 34.68 21.27
C GLY A 483 -5.44 35.69 21.36
#